data_AF-A0A106QBP7-F1
#
_entry.id   AF-A0A106QBP7-F1
#
_cell.length_a   1.000
_cell.length_b   1.000
_cell.length_c   1.000
_cell.angle_alpha   90.00
_cell.angle_beta   90.00
_cell.angle_gamma   90.00
#
_symmetry.space_group_name_H-M   'P 1'
#
loop_
_entity.id
_entity.type
_entity.pdbx_description
1 polymer ?
#
loop_
_entity_poly.entity_id
_entity_poly.type
_entity_poly.pdbx_seq_one_letter_code
_entity_poly.pdbx_strand_id
1 'polypeptide(L)'
;MTEVSAPKLPHGDIIENQAARYEAARRVMQDEGIIIKHMRPTLVDVFGEYALHQGGITVAFRQLREDSFVEISTAMCSMKDVYNRKVGTTLAVEQFMNHRRIRVPAFCLEPAEVVESLFRGHLTLIED
;
A
#
# COMPACT_ATOMS: atom_id res chain seq x y z
N MET A 1 37.05 4.23 18.39
CA MET A 1 36.05 4.43 17.34
C MET A 1 35.04 3.30 17.49
N THR A 2 33.90 3.57 18.13
CA THR A 2 32.84 2.58 18.33
C THR A 2 31.95 2.57 17.09
N GLU A 3 31.98 1.47 16.34
CA GLU A 3 31.02 1.20 15.28
C GLU A 3 29.61 1.12 15.89
N VAL A 4 28.78 2.12 15.58
CA VAL A 4 27.36 2.07 15.86
C VAL A 4 26.73 1.21 14.77
N SER A 5 26.70 -0.10 15.01
CA SER A 5 25.90 -1.02 14.20
C SER A 5 24.43 -0.60 14.32
N ALA A 6 23.81 -0.24 13.19
CA ALA A 6 22.38 0.01 13.13
C ALA A 6 21.63 -1.24 13.62
N PRO A 7 20.60 -1.11 14.47
CA PRO A 7 19.90 -2.26 15.00
C PRO A 7 19.25 -3.05 13.86
N LYS A 8 19.67 -4.30 13.70
CA LYS A 8 18.99 -5.29 12.84
C LYS A 8 17.57 -5.45 13.38
N LEU A 9 16.57 -5.09 12.59
CA LEU A 9 15.19 -5.35 12.95
C LEU A 9 14.97 -6.88 12.93
N PRO A 10 14.62 -7.50 14.06
CA PRO A 10 14.28 -8.92 14.09
C PRO A 10 12.98 -9.11 13.30
N HIS A 11 13.01 -10.04 12.36
CA HIS A 11 11.80 -10.47 11.66
C HIS A 11 10.78 -10.99 12.69
N GLY A 12 9.67 -10.26 12.87
CA GLY A 12 8.50 -10.75 13.62
C GLY A 12 8.20 -10.12 14.97
N ASP A 13 8.94 -9.12 15.44
CA ASP A 13 8.60 -8.44 16.70
C ASP A 13 7.38 -7.52 16.55
N ILE A 14 6.44 -7.62 17.51
CA ILE A 14 5.26 -6.76 17.58
C ILE A 14 5.70 -5.36 18.02
N ILE A 15 5.71 -4.42 17.08
CA ILE A 15 5.93 -3.01 17.41
C ILE A 15 4.57 -2.41 17.82
N GLU A 16 4.37 -2.10 19.10
CA GLU A 16 3.11 -1.50 19.57
C GLU A 16 2.97 -0.01 19.20
N ASN A 17 4.09 0.68 18.97
CA ASN A 17 4.11 2.11 18.63
C ASN A 17 3.86 2.32 17.12
N GLN A 18 2.74 2.99 16.79
CA GLN A 18 2.35 3.29 15.42
C GLN A 18 3.41 4.09 14.63
N ALA A 19 4.09 5.06 15.26
CA ALA A 19 5.13 5.85 14.58
C ALA A 19 6.34 4.98 14.23
N ALA A 20 6.75 4.10 15.15
CA ALA A 20 7.87 3.19 14.92
C ALA A 20 7.52 2.11 13.88
N ARG A 21 6.29 1.59 13.87
CA ARG A 21 5.79 0.70 12.81
C ARG A 21 5.85 1.36 11.43
N TYR A 22 5.39 2.59 11.34
CA TYR A 22 5.38 3.32 10.08
C TYR A 22 6.81 3.58 9.56
N GLU A 23 7.74 3.96 10.45
CA GLU A 23 9.15 4.12 10.07
C GLU A 23 9.80 2.79 9.65
N ALA A 24 9.48 1.68 10.32
CA ALA A 24 9.92 0.35 9.89
C ALA A 24 9.36 -0.01 8.49
N ALA A 25 8.07 0.25 8.25
CA ALA A 25 7.45 0.03 6.95
C ALA A 25 8.11 0.87 5.84
N ARG A 26 8.47 2.13 6.13
CA ARG A 26 9.18 3.00 5.17
C ARG A 26 10.55 2.46 4.80
N ARG A 27 11.31 1.92 5.76
CA ARG A 27 12.62 1.30 5.48
C ARG A 27 12.45 0.08 4.58
N VAL A 28 11.52 -0.81 4.92
CA VAL A 28 11.19 -1.97 4.08
C VAL A 28 10.80 -1.55 2.67
N MET A 29 9.99 -0.49 2.51
CA MET A 29 9.65 0.02 1.18
C MET A 29 10.87 0.43 0.36
N GLN A 30 11.83 1.10 0.98
CA GLN A 30 13.06 1.53 0.31
C GLN A 30 13.96 0.34 -0.04
N ASP A 31 14.16 -0.57 0.91
CA ASP A 31 15.06 -1.72 0.78
C ASP A 31 14.53 -2.71 -0.26
N GLU A 32 13.21 -2.95 -0.26
CA GLU A 32 12.56 -3.93 -1.12
C GLU A 32 12.07 -3.33 -2.44
N GLY A 33 12.06 -2.00 -2.60
CA GLY A 33 11.50 -1.34 -3.79
C GLY A 33 9.98 -1.43 -3.88
N ILE A 34 9.28 -1.35 -2.73
CA ILE A 34 7.82 -1.38 -2.66
C ILE A 34 7.27 0.04 -2.81
N ILE A 35 6.32 0.19 -3.72
CA ILE A 35 5.60 1.42 -3.99
C ILE A 35 4.21 1.34 -3.32
N ILE A 36 3.71 2.47 -2.83
CA ILE A 36 2.40 2.56 -2.19
C ILE A 36 1.48 3.46 -3.01
N LYS A 37 0.25 2.99 -3.24
CA LYS A 37 -0.85 3.79 -3.79
C LYS A 37 -2.02 3.81 -2.81
N HIS A 38 -2.49 5.01 -2.50
CA HIS A 38 -3.66 5.25 -1.67
C HIS A 38 -4.85 5.53 -2.58
N MET A 39 -5.96 4.85 -2.35
CA MET A 39 -7.15 4.91 -3.19
C MET A 39 -8.37 5.13 -2.30
N ARG A 40 -9.15 6.16 -2.57
CA ARG A 40 -10.40 6.44 -1.85
C ARG A 40 -11.55 6.46 -2.85
N PRO A 41 -12.50 5.52 -2.76
CA PRO A 41 -13.69 5.61 -3.58
C PRO A 41 -14.46 6.89 -3.22
N THR A 42 -15.04 7.55 -4.21
CA THR A 42 -15.91 8.71 -4.03
C THR A 42 -17.35 8.25 -4.24
N LEU A 43 -18.25 8.55 -3.30
CA LEU A 43 -19.68 8.40 -3.56
C LEU A 43 -20.17 9.65 -4.26
N VAL A 44 -20.87 9.44 -5.37
CA VAL A 44 -21.78 10.44 -5.91
C VAL A 44 -23.13 10.13 -5.29
N ASP A 45 -23.62 11.01 -4.41
CA ASP A 45 -24.99 10.89 -3.91
C ASP A 45 -26.00 11.13 -5.06
N VAL A 46 -27.25 10.71 -4.88
CA VAL A 46 -28.36 10.81 -5.86
C VAL A 46 -28.58 12.26 -6.33
N PHE A 47 -28.10 13.25 -5.56
CA PHE A 47 -28.16 14.68 -5.86
C PHE A 47 -26.90 15.25 -6.53
N GLY A 48 -25.91 14.42 -6.87
CA GLY A 48 -24.67 14.85 -7.50
C GLY A 48 -23.64 15.44 -6.53
N GLU A 49 -23.87 15.37 -5.22
CA GLU A 49 -22.89 15.79 -4.23
C GLU A 49 -21.80 14.71 -4.07
N TYR A 50 -20.54 15.15 -4.12
CA TYR A 50 -19.38 14.29 -3.92
C TYR A 50 -19.11 14.14 -2.43
N ALA A 51 -19.41 12.96 -1.88
CA ALA A 51 -19.00 12.60 -0.53
C ALA A 51 -17.78 11.68 -0.57
N LEU A 52 -16.69 12.09 0.09
CA LEU A 52 -15.53 11.23 0.30
C LEU A 52 -15.94 10.05 1.21
N HIS A 53 -15.77 8.81 0.74
CA HIS A 53 -15.97 7.65 1.62
C HIS A 53 -15.01 7.72 2.81
N GLN A 54 -15.50 7.40 4.02
CA GLN A 54 -14.66 7.34 5.23
C GLN A 54 -13.55 6.28 5.12
N GLY A 55 -13.82 5.18 4.40
CA GLY A 55 -12.85 4.12 4.14
C GLY A 55 -11.84 4.43 3.02
N GLY A 56 -11.06 3.41 2.66
CA GLY A 56 -10.06 3.52 1.59
C GLY A 56 -9.24 2.25 1.44
N ILE A 57 -8.57 2.12 0.31
CA ILE A 57 -7.70 1.00 -0.04
C ILE A 57 -6.28 1.53 -0.13
N THR A 58 -5.33 0.83 0.50
CA THR A 58 -3.90 1.08 0.30
C THR A 58 -3.32 -0.12 -0.40
N VAL A 59 -2.61 0.11 -1.49
CA VAL A 59 -1.99 -0.93 -2.31
C VAL A 59 -0.48 -0.82 -2.17
N ALA A 60 0.17 -1.90 -1.77
CA ALA A 60 1.61 -2.08 -1.83
C ALA A 60 1.94 -2.92 -3.06
N PHE A 61 2.84 -2.44 -3.91
CA PHE A 61 3.19 -3.14 -5.12
C PHE A 61 4.66 -2.99 -5.48
N ARG A 62 5.19 -3.98 -6.21
CA ARG A 62 6.56 -4.02 -6.69
C ARG A 62 6.64 -4.83 -7.97
N GLN A 63 7.55 -4.44 -8.86
CA GLN A 63 8.01 -5.29 -9.95
C GLN A 63 9.51 -5.51 -9.81
N LEU A 64 9.95 -6.77 -9.86
CA LEU A 64 11.37 -7.11 -9.92
C LEU A 64 11.87 -6.87 -11.35
N ARG A 65 13.12 -6.43 -11.50
CA ARG A 65 13.70 -5.98 -12.80
C ARG A 65 13.58 -6.98 -13.95
N GLU A 66 13.52 -8.27 -13.65
CA GLU A 66 13.47 -9.35 -14.64
C GLU A 66 12.09 -10.04 -14.69
N ASP A 67 11.13 -9.56 -13.90
CA ASP A 67 9.85 -10.23 -13.73
C ASP A 67 8.76 -9.57 -14.59
N SER A 68 8.08 -10.37 -15.39
CA SER A 68 6.90 -9.94 -16.18
C SER A 68 5.64 -9.77 -15.33
N PHE A 69 5.79 -9.76 -14.01
CA PHE A 69 4.70 -9.72 -13.03
C PHE A 69 4.92 -8.59 -12.02
N VAL A 70 3.81 -7.99 -11.62
CA VAL A 70 3.72 -7.06 -10.51
C VAL A 70 3.18 -7.82 -9.30
N GLU A 71 3.94 -7.81 -8.21
CA GLU A 71 3.49 -8.29 -6.91
C GLU A 71 2.60 -7.22 -6.28
N ILE A 72 1.42 -7.58 -5.81
CA ILE A 72 0.43 -6.64 -5.27
C ILE A 72 -0.12 -7.18 -3.95
N SER A 73 -0.17 -6.32 -2.93
CA SER A 73 -0.85 -6.56 -1.65
C SER A 73 -1.72 -5.36 -1.29
N THR A 74 -2.80 -5.58 -0.54
CA THR A 74 -3.78 -4.54 -0.22
C THR A 74 -4.12 -4.49 1.26
N ALA A 75 -4.32 -3.29 1.79
CA ALA A 75 -4.93 -3.05 3.08
C ALA A 75 -6.19 -2.20 2.90
N MET A 76 -7.33 -2.76 3.30
CA MET A 76 -8.63 -2.10 3.22
C MET A 76 -9.02 -1.53 4.57
N CYS A 77 -9.55 -0.31 4.56
CA CYS A 77 -10.17 0.34 5.70
C CYS A 77 -11.68 0.37 5.45
N SER A 78 -12.45 -0.12 6.43
CA SER A 78 -13.91 -0.22 6.35
C SER A 78 -14.56 1.15 6.19
N MET A 79 -15.79 1.18 5.69
CA MET A 79 -16.59 2.41 5.64
C MET A 79 -16.92 3.01 7.01
N LYS A 80 -16.76 2.22 8.09
CA LYS A 80 -16.99 2.68 9.47
C LYS A 80 -15.75 3.33 10.09
N ASP A 81 -14.59 3.16 9.46
CA ASP A 81 -13.30 3.58 10.00
C ASP A 81 -12.77 4.78 9.22
N VAL A 82 -12.12 5.72 9.92
CA VAL A 82 -11.47 6.87 9.27
C VAL A 82 -10.18 6.42 8.61
N TYR A 83 -10.10 6.56 7.29
CA TYR A 83 -8.91 6.24 6.52
C TYR A 83 -7.68 7.01 7.00
N ASN A 84 -6.65 6.26 7.42
CA ASN A 84 -5.35 6.81 7.82
C ASN A 84 -4.26 6.25 6.90
N ARG A 85 -3.60 7.13 6.13
CA ARG A 85 -2.54 6.76 5.19
C ARG A 85 -1.40 6.00 5.88
N LYS A 86 -0.96 6.43 7.07
CA LYS A 86 0.15 5.77 7.79
C LYS A 86 -0.23 4.36 8.24
N VAL A 87 -1.44 4.17 8.75
CA VAL A 87 -1.96 2.84 9.15
C VAL A 87 -2.10 1.95 7.92
N GLY A 88 -2.71 2.49 6.85
CA GLY A 88 -2.90 1.78 5.59
C GLY A 88 -1.57 1.33 4.97
N THR A 89 -0.56 2.21 4.91
CA THR A 89 0.79 1.87 4.44
C THR A 89 1.40 0.77 5.28
N THR A 90 1.36 0.91 6.61
CA THR A 90 1.94 -0.07 7.53
C THR A 90 1.33 -1.45 7.30
N LEU A 91 0.00 -1.55 7.28
CA LEU A 91 -0.70 -2.81 7.07
C LEU A 91 -0.45 -3.40 5.67
N ALA A 92 -0.42 -2.57 4.62
CA ALA A 92 -0.18 -3.05 3.26
C ALA A 92 1.25 -3.60 3.11
N VAL A 93 2.25 -2.93 3.68
CA VAL A 93 3.64 -3.40 3.68
C VAL A 93 3.78 -4.67 4.52
N GLU A 94 3.19 -4.74 5.71
CA GLU A 94 3.21 -5.96 6.53
C GLU A 94 2.58 -7.15 5.81
N GLN A 95 1.45 -6.95 5.13
CA GLN A 95 0.83 -8.02 4.34
C GLN A 95 1.71 -8.42 3.15
N PHE A 96 2.34 -7.45 2.49
CA PHE A 96 3.27 -7.70 1.40
C PHE A 96 4.45 -8.57 1.85
N MET A 97 5.05 -8.25 3.00
CA MET A 97 6.18 -9.00 3.56
C MET A 97 5.78 -10.37 4.09
N ASN A 98 4.55 -10.52 4.59
CA ASN A 98 3.99 -11.82 4.99
C ASN A 98 3.54 -12.68 3.79
N HIS A 99 3.99 -12.36 2.58
CA HIS A 99 3.65 -13.05 1.32
C HIS A 99 2.14 -13.13 1.04
N ARG A 100 1.32 -12.25 1.64
CA ARG A 100 -0.09 -12.06 1.28
C ARG A 100 -0.17 -11.13 0.08
N ARG A 101 0.35 -11.63 -1.04
CA ARG A 101 0.49 -10.90 -2.30
C ARG A 101 0.05 -11.76 -3.47
N ILE A 102 -0.61 -11.14 -4.43
CA ILE A 102 -0.93 -11.73 -5.73
C ILE A 102 0.14 -11.31 -6.74
N ARG A 103 0.32 -12.12 -7.79
CA ARG A 103 1.17 -11.78 -8.93
C ARG A 103 0.29 -11.52 -10.14
N VAL A 104 0.39 -10.33 -10.71
CA VAL A 104 -0.41 -9.90 -11.86
C VAL A 104 0.52 -9.70 -13.05
N PRO A 105 0.26 -10.30 -14.22
CA PRO A 105 1.11 -10.08 -15.38
C PRO A 105 1.09 -8.59 -15.79
N ALA A 106 2.27 -8.03 -16.08
CA ALA A 106 2.41 -6.62 -16.39
C ALA A 106 1.95 -6.27 -17.81
N PHE A 107 2.02 -7.21 -18.77
CA PHE A 107 1.63 -6.99 -20.17
C PHE A 107 2.22 -5.70 -20.79
N CYS A 108 3.51 -5.44 -20.54
CA CYS A 108 4.23 -4.23 -20.98
C CYS A 108 3.71 -2.91 -20.38
N LEU A 109 2.91 -2.97 -19.31
CA LEU A 109 2.52 -1.82 -18.52
C LEU A 109 3.50 -1.60 -17.37
N GLU A 110 3.64 -0.34 -16.96
CA GLU A 110 4.34 0.02 -15.75
C GLU A 110 3.57 -0.46 -14.50
N PRO A 111 4.24 -0.74 -13.37
CA PRO A 111 3.59 -1.28 -12.16
C PRO A 111 2.37 -0.48 -11.69
N ALA A 112 2.44 0.85 -11.79
CA ALA A 112 1.35 1.74 -11.41
C ALA A 112 0.13 1.60 -12.34
N GLU A 113 0.35 1.41 -13.64
CA GLU A 113 -0.71 1.22 -14.64
C GLU A 113 -1.40 -0.14 -14.47
N VAL A 114 -0.65 -1.18 -14.11
CA VAL A 114 -1.21 -2.49 -13.74
C VAL A 114 -2.17 -2.35 -12.57
N VAL A 115 -1.72 -1.68 -11.49
CA VAL A 115 -2.57 -1.41 -10.32
C VAL A 115 -3.81 -0.62 -10.73
N GLU A 116 -3.66 0.45 -11.50
CA GLU A 116 -4.80 1.24 -11.97
C GLU A 116 -5.79 0.42 -12.78
N SER A 117 -5.31 -0.42 -13.70
CA SER A 117 -6.17 -1.28 -14.51
C SER A 117 -6.99 -2.24 -13.65
N LEU A 118 -6.39 -2.80 -12.60
CA LEU A 118 -7.02 -3.75 -11.69
C LEU A 118 -8.16 -3.09 -10.89
N PHE A 119 -7.97 -1.84 -10.52
CA PHE A 119 -8.92 -1.11 -9.68
C PHE A 119 -9.80 -0.14 -10.49
N ARG A 120 -9.63 0.00 -11.81
CA ARG A 120 -10.34 0.98 -12.65
C ARG A 120 -11.87 0.94 -12.50
N GLY A 121 -12.46 -0.25 -12.35
CA GLY A 121 -13.91 -0.42 -12.13
C GLY A 121 -14.39 -0.10 -10.70
N HIS A 122 -13.46 0.18 -9.79
CA HIS A 122 -13.68 0.42 -8.36
C HIS A 122 -13.03 1.73 -7.87
N LEU A 123 -12.44 2.50 -8.77
CA LEU A 123 -11.77 3.77 -8.47
C LEU A 123 -12.56 4.94 -9.04
N THR A 124 -12.98 5.84 -8.16
CA THR A 124 -13.10 7.25 -8.49
C THR A 124 -11.77 7.88 -8.14
N LEU A 125 -10.92 8.11 -9.15
CA LEU A 125 -9.64 8.80 -8.96
C LEU A 125 -9.92 10.28 -8.72
N ILE A 126 -9.29 10.87 -7.70
CA ILE A 126 -9.19 12.31 -7.52
C ILE A 126 -7.85 12.71 -8.12
N GLU A 127 -7.86 13.55 -9.14
CA GLU A 127 -6.67 14.29 -9.56
C GLU A 127 -6.46 15.42 -8.54
N ASP A 128 -5.27 15.47 -7.92
CA ASP A 128 -4.85 16.57 -7.03
C ASP A 128 -4.60 17.86 -7.83
#